data_AF-A0A975U4S7-F1
#
_entry.id   AF-A0A975U4S7-F1
#
_cell.length_a   1.000
_cell.length_b   1.000
_cell.length_c   1.000
_cell.angle_alpha   90.00
_cell.angle_beta   90.00
_cell.angle_gamma   90.00
#
_symmetry.space_group_name_H-M   'P 1'
#
loop_
_entity.id
_entity.type
_entity.pdbx_description
1 polymer ?
#
loop_
_entity_poly.entity_id
_entity_poly.type
_entity_poly.pdbx_seq_one_letter_code
_entity_poly.pdbx_strand_id
1 'polypeptide(L)' 'MAKAKDPTAGMTEAQKAYEAKRAAKAGMSLEKWLAQKQKAAAKTARTTASPAAKPKRKTGLLGRLLGRARGEG' A
#
# COMPACT_ATOMS: atom_id res chain seq x y z
N MET A 1 -30.46 1.34 -9.17
CA MET A 1 -29.05 0.88 -9.07
C MET A 1 -28.16 2.12 -9.01
N ALA A 2 -27.70 2.55 -7.84
CA ALA A 2 -26.82 3.71 -7.76
C ALA A 2 -25.49 3.36 -8.45
N LYS A 3 -25.25 3.94 -9.63
CA LYS A 3 -24.00 3.83 -10.38
C LYS A 3 -22.88 4.26 -9.43
N ALA A 4 -21.99 3.33 -9.07
CA ALA A 4 -20.87 3.65 -8.19
C ALA A 4 -20.12 4.83 -8.80
N LYS A 5 -20.00 5.92 -8.02
CA LYS A 5 -19.15 7.08 -8.30
C LYS A 5 -17.82 6.56 -8.85
N ASP A 6 -17.36 7.09 -9.98
CA ASP A 6 -16.18 6.59 -10.71
C ASP A 6 -15.09 6.17 -9.71
N PRO A 7 -14.68 4.89 -9.67
CA PRO A 7 -13.82 4.39 -8.59
C PRO A 7 -12.43 5.01 -8.60
N THR A 8 -12.12 5.80 -9.64
CA THR A 8 -10.87 6.55 -9.82
C THR A 8 -11.03 8.06 -9.61
N ALA A 9 -12.24 8.54 -9.26
CA ALA A 9 -12.48 9.95 -8.96
C ALA A 9 -11.63 10.38 -7.75
N GLY A 10 -10.75 11.35 -7.94
CA GLY A 10 -9.80 11.82 -6.92
C GLY A 10 -8.46 11.09 -6.89
N MET A 11 -8.26 10.05 -7.71
CA MET A 11 -6.93 9.43 -7.87
C MET A 11 -6.05 10.25 -8.81
N THR A 12 -4.78 10.40 -8.46
CA THR A 12 -3.76 10.94 -9.37
C THR A 12 -3.47 9.96 -10.51
N GLU A 13 -2.94 10.44 -11.64
CA GLU A 13 -2.57 9.56 -12.76
C GLU A 13 -1.59 8.46 -12.36
N ALA A 14 -0.59 8.81 -11.54
CA ALA A 14 0.37 7.84 -11.01
C ALA A 14 -0.33 6.73 -10.18
N GLN A 15 -1.32 7.10 -9.37
CA GLN A 15 -2.10 6.15 -8.58
C GLN A 15 -2.97 5.26 -9.46
N LYS A 16 -3.62 5.82 -10.48
CA LYS A 16 -4.42 5.05 -11.46
C LYS A 16 -3.55 4.03 -12.19
N ALA A 17 -2.38 4.44 -12.68
CA ALA A 17 -1.43 3.56 -13.37
C ALA A 17 -0.90 2.45 -12.44
N TYR A 18 -0.64 2.77 -11.17
CA TYR A 18 -0.22 1.79 -10.19
C TYR A 18 -1.29 0.72 -9.92
N GLU A 19 -2.55 1.13 -9.70
CA GLU A 19 -3.66 0.21 -9.47
C GLU A 19 -3.98 -0.59 -10.74
N ALA A 20 -3.84 0.01 -11.94
CA ALA A 20 -4.04 -0.69 -13.21
C ALA A 20 -3.02 -1.81 -13.41
N LYS A 21 -1.75 -1.60 -13.08
CA LYS A 21 -0.72 -2.67 -13.10
C LYS A 21 -1.06 -3.83 -12.18
N ARG A 22 -1.65 -3.53 -11.01
CA ARG A 22 -2.07 -4.56 -10.04
C ARG A 22 -3.30 -5.31 -10.52
N ALA A 23 -4.27 -4.60 -11.09
CA ALA A 23 -5.45 -5.18 -11.70
C ALA A 23 -5.06 -6.12 -12.84
N ALA A 24 -4.16 -5.70 -13.73
CA ALA A 24 -3.60 -6.51 -14.80
C ALA A 24 -2.87 -7.75 -14.26
N LYS A 25 -2.06 -7.62 -13.21
CA LYS A 25 -1.41 -8.75 -12.55
C LYS A 25 -2.41 -9.77 -11.98
N ALA A 26 -3.57 -9.30 -11.55
CA ALA A 26 -4.65 -10.15 -11.04
C ALA A 26 -5.63 -10.61 -12.14
N GLY A 27 -5.34 -10.33 -13.41
CA GLY A 27 -6.18 -10.73 -14.55
C GLY A 27 -7.57 -10.08 -14.55
N MET A 28 -7.71 -8.88 -13.96
CA MET A 28 -9.00 -8.19 -13.86
C MET A 28 -8.90 -6.72 -14.24
N SER A 29 -10.03 -6.12 -14.61
CA SER A 29 -10.12 -4.69 -14.91
C SER A 29 -9.92 -3.84 -13.65
N LEU A 30 -9.42 -2.61 -13.83
CA LEU A 30 -9.17 -1.65 -12.75
C LEU A 30 -10.42 -1.42 -11.86
N GLU A 31 -11.60 -1.30 -12.45
CA GLU A 31 -12.85 -1.11 -11.69
C GLU A 31 -13.15 -2.30 -10.77
N LYS A 32 -13.00 -3.53 -11.26
CA LYS A 32 -13.19 -4.76 -10.47
C LYS A 32 -12.16 -4.88 -9.35
N TRP A 33 -10.92 -4.48 -9.63
CA TRP A 33 -9.84 -4.44 -8.65
C TRP A 33 -10.15 -3.46 -7.51
N LEU A 34 -10.58 -2.24 -7.83
CA LEU A 34 -10.93 -1.22 -6.84
C LEU A 34 -12.17 -1.62 -6.03
N ALA A 35 -13.19 -2.20 -6.67
CA ALA A 35 -14.38 -2.69 -5.98
C ALA A 35 -14.05 -3.84 -5.01
N GLN A 36 -13.18 -4.79 -5.38
CA GLN A 36 -12.72 -5.83 -4.47
C GLN A 36 -11.93 -5.26 -3.30
N LYS A 37 -11.06 -4.29 -3.56
CA LYS A 37 -10.22 -3.67 -2.53
C LYS A 37 -11.04 -2.88 -1.51
N GLN A 38 -12.11 -2.19 -1.94
CA GLN A 38 -13.07 -1.55 -1.03
C GLN A 38 -13.80 -2.58 -0.16
N LYS A 39 -14.26 -3.69 -0.75
CA LYS A 39 -14.87 -4.80 0.00
C LYS A 39 -13.90 -5.45 0.98
N ALA A 40 -12.63 -5.59 0.60
CA ALA A 40 -11.57 -6.12 1.44
C ALA A 40 -11.21 -5.15 2.57
N ALA A 41 -11.09 -3.84 2.31
CA ALA A 41 -10.80 -2.83 3.33
C ALA A 41 -11.85 -2.83 4.46
N ALA A 42 -13.13 -3.00 4.11
CA ALA A 42 -14.21 -3.14 5.09
C ALA A 42 -14.09 -4.39 5.97
N LYS A 43 -13.49 -5.48 5.47
CA LYS A 43 -13.22 -6.70 6.26
C LYS A 43 -11.86 -6.66 6.99
N THR A 44 -10.89 -5.98 6.42
CA THR A 44 -9.49 -5.97 6.87
C THR A 44 -9.20 -4.91 7.92
N ALA A 45 -10.06 -3.89 8.10
CA ALA A 45 -9.99 -3.03 9.29
C ALA A 45 -10.07 -3.84 10.62
N ARG A 46 -10.54 -5.10 10.56
CA ARG A 46 -10.56 -6.04 11.69
C ARG A 46 -9.33 -6.97 11.77
N THR A 47 -8.45 -7.00 10.76
CA THR A 47 -7.32 -7.96 10.66
C THR A 47 -5.96 -7.40 10.23
N THR A 48 -5.85 -6.16 9.73
CA THR A 48 -4.53 -5.47 9.58
C THR A 48 -3.95 -4.91 10.87
N ALA A 49 -4.59 -5.18 12.01
CA ALA A 49 -3.92 -5.17 13.31
C ALA A 49 -3.08 -6.44 13.56
N SER A 50 -2.85 -7.28 12.55
CA SER A 50 -1.83 -8.33 12.62
C SER A 50 -0.47 -7.71 12.29
N PRO A 51 0.46 -7.58 13.26
CA PRO A 51 1.75 -6.96 13.03
C PRO A 51 2.53 -7.79 12.01
N ALA A 52 2.71 -7.23 10.82
CA ALA A 52 3.78 -7.63 9.93
C ALA A 52 5.03 -7.77 10.80
N ALA A 53 5.57 -9.00 10.87
CA ALA A 53 6.74 -9.36 11.64
C ALA A 53 7.74 -8.21 11.57
N LYS A 54 7.98 -7.57 12.74
CA LYS A 54 8.83 -6.39 12.86
C LYS A 54 10.09 -6.66 12.04
N PRO A 55 10.35 -5.94 10.92
CA PRO A 55 11.59 -6.16 10.20
C PRO A 55 12.69 -5.90 11.23
N LYS A 56 13.47 -6.94 11.57
CA LYS A 56 14.68 -6.81 12.40
C LYS A 56 15.40 -5.59 11.84
N ARG A 57 15.42 -4.49 12.60
CA ARG A 57 15.91 -3.19 12.15
C ARG A 57 17.36 -3.40 11.73
N LYS A 58 17.58 -3.64 10.43
CA LYS A 58 18.93 -3.62 9.89
C LYS A 58 19.32 -2.17 10.04
N THR A 59 20.35 -1.91 10.84
CA THR A 59 20.99 -0.60 10.94
C THR A 59 21.34 -0.16 9.53
N GLY A 60 20.43 0.58 8.91
CA GLY A 60 20.57 1.06 7.56
C GLY A 60 21.65 2.13 7.51
N LEU A 61 21.89 2.65 6.32
CA LEU A 61 22.86 3.72 6.08
C LEU A 61 22.68 4.89 7.06
N LEU A 62 21.43 5.29 7.33
CA LEU A 62 21.08 6.33 8.31
C LEU A 62 21.50 5.99 9.76
N GLY A 63 21.34 4.73 10.17
CA GLY A 63 21.77 4.29 11.50
C GLY A 63 23.31 4.28 11.63
N ARG A 64 24.00 3.98 10.52
CA ARG A 64 25.47 4.02 10.46
C ARG A 64 26.01 5.46 10.49
N LEU A 65 25.34 6.42 9.85
CA LEU A 65 25.69 7.84 9.93
C LEU A 65 25.45 8.41 11.34
N LEU A 66 24.33 8.07 11.98
CA LEU A 66 24.02 8.56 13.33
C LEU A 66 25.00 8.02 14.38
N GLY A 67 25.43 6.75 14.25
CA GLY A 67 26.47 6.18 15.11
C GLY A 67 27.82 6.90 15.00
N ARG A 68 28.20 7.31 13.78
CA ARG A 68 29.45 8.05 13.55
C ARG A 68 29.38 9.51 14.01
N ALA A 69 28.21 10.14 13.95
CA ALA A 69 27.98 11.47 14.51
C ALA A 69 27.95 11.47 16.04
N ARG A 70 27.56 10.35 16.67
CA ARG A 70 27.57 10.19 18.13
C ARG A 70 28.97 9.95 18.71
N GLY A 71 29.99 9.76 17.86
CA GLY A 71 31.38 9.62 18.31
C GLY A 71 31.67 8.31 19.03
N GLU A 72 30.94 7.23 18.71
CA GLU A 72 31.33 5.88 19.16
C GLU A 72 32.37 5.34 18.17
N GLY A 73 33.64 5.67 18.44
CA GLY A 73 34.84 5.16 17.79
C GLY A 73 35.92 4.97 18.84
#